data_AF-A0A7J0CZZ6-F1
#
_entry.id   AF-A0A7J0CZZ6-F1
#
_cell.length_a   1.000
_cell.length_b   1.000
_cell.length_c   1.000
_cell.angle_alpha   90.00
_cell.angle_beta   90.00
_cell.angle_gamma   90.00
#
_symmetry.space_group_name_H-M   'P 1'
#
loop_
_entity.id
_entity.type
_entity.pdbx_description
1 polymer ?
#
loop_
_entity_poly.entity_id
_entity_poly.type
_entity_poly.pdbx_seq_one_letter_code
_entity_poly.pdbx_strand_id
1 'polypeptide(L)'
;MAQAATEAAQTARATIGDSEFDRDTAVTLREEGVYDAELSAGWTIIHAVNGGYLLALLGRALGEALPHADPFSVSAHYLTASVPGPAVIRTQTVRTGRTLSTGQASLFQYAEDGSEIERIRVLATYGDLDALPDDVRTTALPPAMPDRDHCLGPSDGAPRIPGSSAITDRLDIKLDPATVGWAVGAPSGKGEMRGWFGLADGRDADALSLLLTVDALPPTSFELGLTGWTPTVELTTHIRCRPARARCASPSPPATSRAASWRRTPRSGTAPTASSPSPASWRRPRAPSRRTRTTSPAPVRAQSRAGASSSQWARPMVTSRSRRRVCLTTSRSRSGPASSSADAVITMWST
;
A
#
# COMPACT_ATOMS: atom_id res chain seq x y z
N MET A 1 31.99 2.26 37.07
CA MET A 1 31.80 0.97 36.36
C MET A 1 30.36 0.77 35.91
N ALA A 2 29.38 0.56 36.80
CA ALA A 2 28.01 0.18 36.41
C ALA A 2 27.27 1.15 35.44
N GLN A 3 27.56 2.46 35.47
CA GLN A 3 26.92 3.44 34.57
C GLN A 3 27.48 3.47 33.13
N ALA A 4 28.64 2.86 32.86
CA ALA A 4 29.24 2.84 31.52
C ALA A 4 28.64 1.75 30.59
N ALA A 5 27.65 0.99 31.07
CA ALA A 5 26.99 -0.08 30.31
C ALA A 5 25.65 0.36 29.68
N THR A 6 25.25 1.62 29.85
CA THR A 6 23.96 2.17 29.35
C THR A 6 24.16 3.08 28.11
N GLU A 7 25.40 3.26 27.64
CA GLU A 7 25.74 4.00 26.41
C GLU A 7 25.89 3.06 25.19
N ALA A 8 25.05 2.02 25.13
CA ALA A 8 24.91 1.16 23.97
C ALA A 8 24.18 1.89 22.82
N ALA A 9 24.90 2.82 22.19
CA ALA A 9 24.58 3.53 20.94
C ALA A 9 23.07 3.75 20.67
N GLN A 10 22.50 4.80 21.26
CA GLN A 10 21.34 5.45 20.65
C GLN A 10 21.78 6.16 19.37
N THR A 11 21.95 5.40 18.29
CA THR A 11 22.13 5.94 16.93
C THR A 11 21.00 6.93 16.67
N ALA A 12 21.36 8.15 16.26
CA ALA A 12 20.37 9.20 16.03
C ALA A 12 19.36 8.72 14.98
N ARG A 13 18.06 8.73 15.35
CA ARG A 13 16.98 8.24 14.50
C ARG A 13 16.96 9.03 13.20
N ALA A 14 17.14 8.33 12.07
CA ALA A 14 17.14 8.92 10.75
C ALA A 14 15.83 9.65 10.44
N THR A 15 15.91 10.64 9.54
CA THR A 15 14.74 11.44 9.15
C THR A 15 14.49 11.32 7.65
N ILE A 16 13.28 11.71 7.20
CA ILE A 16 12.95 11.69 5.77
C ILE A 16 13.81 12.74 5.07
N GLY A 17 14.68 12.29 4.15
CA GLY A 17 15.71 13.09 3.48
C GLY A 17 17.13 12.88 4.03
N ASP A 18 17.28 12.24 5.19
CA ASP A 18 18.57 11.94 5.84
C ASP A 18 18.50 10.53 6.45
N SER A 19 18.56 9.54 5.56
CA SER A 19 18.33 8.11 5.80
C SER A 19 19.07 7.29 4.74
N GLU A 20 19.45 6.05 5.08
CA GLU A 20 20.02 5.11 4.10
C GLU A 20 19.03 4.80 2.98
N PHE A 21 17.72 4.74 3.28
CA PHE A 21 16.69 4.52 2.27
C PHE A 21 16.53 5.73 1.34
N ASP A 22 16.57 6.96 1.87
CA ASP A 22 16.41 8.16 1.03
C ASP A 22 17.62 8.40 0.12
N ARG A 23 18.84 8.22 0.66
CA ARG A 23 20.09 8.30 -0.09
C ARG A 23 20.17 7.21 -1.16
N ASP A 24 19.94 5.95 -0.79
CA ASP A 24 20.08 4.84 -1.73
C ASP A 24 18.92 4.75 -2.74
N THR A 25 17.80 5.46 -2.53
CA THR A 25 16.73 5.61 -3.54
C THR A 25 16.73 6.97 -4.23
N ALA A 26 17.79 7.77 -4.09
CA ALA A 26 17.92 9.04 -4.79
C ALA A 26 18.07 8.81 -6.31
N VAL A 27 17.51 9.73 -7.10
CA VAL A 27 17.61 9.77 -8.56
C VAL A 27 18.13 11.14 -9.00
N THR A 28 18.82 11.20 -10.14
CA THR A 28 19.32 12.45 -10.72
C THR A 28 18.68 12.65 -12.08
N LEU A 29 17.91 13.72 -12.26
CA LEU A 29 17.33 14.08 -13.57
C LEU A 29 18.46 14.38 -14.57
N ARG A 30 18.54 13.61 -15.65
CA ARG A 30 19.50 13.79 -16.75
C ARG A 30 18.93 14.70 -17.83
N GLU A 31 17.70 14.43 -18.24
CA GLU A 31 16.91 15.16 -19.24
C GLU A 31 15.41 14.88 -19.00
N GLU A 32 14.49 15.56 -19.70
CA GLU A 32 13.05 15.41 -19.42
C GLU A 32 12.59 13.95 -19.54
N GLY A 33 12.14 13.39 -18.41
CA GLY A 33 11.68 12.01 -18.29
C GLY A 33 12.78 10.96 -18.10
N VAL A 34 14.07 11.30 -18.14
CA VAL A 34 15.19 10.36 -17.99
C VAL A 34 16.03 10.70 -16.76
N TYR A 35 16.25 9.69 -15.91
CA TYR A 35 16.96 9.82 -14.64
C TYR A 35 18.10 8.80 -14.55
N ASP A 36 19.22 9.22 -13.96
CA ASP A 36 20.30 8.35 -13.51
C ASP A 36 20.07 7.90 -12.06
N ALA A 37 20.41 6.64 -11.76
CA ALA A 37 20.32 6.05 -10.44
C ALA A 37 21.46 5.04 -10.21
N GLU A 38 21.82 4.83 -8.94
CA GLU A 38 22.85 3.85 -8.54
C GLU A 38 22.19 2.76 -7.67
N LEU A 39 22.20 1.51 -8.13
CA LEU A 39 21.58 0.40 -7.40
C LEU A 39 22.51 -0.04 -6.27
N SER A 40 22.22 0.42 -5.05
CA SER A 40 23.04 0.16 -3.87
C SER A 40 23.06 -1.34 -3.50
N ALA A 41 24.26 -1.88 -3.36
CA ALA A 41 24.49 -3.28 -2.96
C ALA A 41 23.87 -3.63 -1.59
N GLY A 42 23.62 -2.64 -0.74
CA GLY A 42 22.94 -2.81 0.56
C GLY A 42 21.50 -3.30 0.45
N TRP A 43 20.89 -3.29 -0.73
CA TRP A 43 19.52 -3.76 -0.96
C TRP A 43 19.45 -5.11 -1.70
N THR A 44 20.54 -5.88 -1.66
CA THR A 44 20.61 -7.20 -2.33
C THR A 44 20.04 -8.35 -1.49
N ILE A 45 19.41 -9.29 -2.20
CA ILE A 45 19.04 -10.62 -1.72
C ILE A 45 19.82 -11.62 -2.58
N ILE A 46 20.77 -12.33 -1.95
CA ILE A 46 21.65 -13.32 -2.57
C ILE A 46 22.58 -12.69 -3.62
N HIS A 47 22.08 -12.46 -4.84
CA HIS A 47 22.82 -11.88 -5.96
C HIS A 47 22.04 -10.80 -6.73
N ALA A 48 20.75 -10.62 -6.43
CA ALA A 48 19.88 -9.66 -7.12
C ALA A 48 19.43 -8.55 -6.16
N VAL A 49 19.18 -7.37 -6.70
CA VAL A 49 18.62 -6.24 -5.96
C VAL A 49 17.13 -6.50 -5.64
N ASN A 50 16.69 -6.16 -4.43
CA ASN A 50 15.32 -6.39 -3.95
C ASN A 50 14.26 -5.67 -4.80
N GLY A 51 13.16 -6.37 -5.09
CA GLY A 51 12.11 -5.85 -5.98
C GLY A 51 11.37 -4.64 -5.44
N GLY A 52 11.12 -4.58 -4.12
CA GLY A 52 10.49 -3.44 -3.45
C GLY A 52 11.39 -2.20 -3.42
N TYR A 53 12.71 -2.37 -3.27
CA TYR A 53 13.65 -1.25 -3.41
C TYR A 53 13.63 -0.68 -4.84
N LEU A 54 13.61 -1.54 -5.87
CA LEU A 54 13.43 -1.08 -7.26
C LEU A 54 12.08 -0.37 -7.44
N LEU A 55 11.00 -0.91 -6.86
CA LEU A 55 9.65 -0.36 -6.90
C LEU A 55 9.59 1.04 -6.25
N ALA A 56 10.28 1.23 -5.13
CA ALA A 56 10.44 2.53 -4.47
C ALA A 56 11.28 3.50 -5.30
N LEU A 57 12.38 3.05 -5.90
CA LEU A 57 13.24 3.88 -6.77
C LEU A 57 12.48 4.39 -8.02
N LEU A 58 11.74 3.51 -8.70
CA LEU A 58 10.81 3.87 -9.79
C LEU A 58 9.65 4.73 -9.30
N GLY A 59 9.24 4.53 -8.04
CA GLY A 59 8.30 5.39 -7.34
C GLY A 59 8.80 6.83 -7.22
N ARG A 60 10.06 7.04 -6.80
CA ARG A 60 10.63 8.38 -6.65
C ARG A 60 10.72 9.11 -7.98
N ALA A 61 11.26 8.45 -9.02
CA ALA A 61 11.34 9.02 -10.37
C ALA A 61 9.95 9.43 -10.92
N LEU A 62 8.89 8.66 -10.62
CA LEU A 62 7.52 9.03 -11.01
C LEU A 62 6.92 10.15 -10.14
N GLY A 63 7.24 10.22 -8.86
CA GLY A 63 6.86 11.33 -7.98
C GLY A 63 7.54 12.66 -8.35
N GLU A 64 8.70 12.60 -9.00
CA GLU A 64 9.39 13.77 -9.58
C GLU A 64 8.87 14.13 -10.98
N ALA A 65 8.51 13.14 -11.81
CA ALA A 65 8.03 13.35 -13.18
C ALA A 65 6.53 13.74 -13.27
N LEU A 66 5.73 13.48 -12.23
CA LEU A 66 4.28 13.69 -12.24
C LEU A 66 3.85 14.87 -11.35
N PRO A 67 2.77 15.59 -11.70
CA PRO A 67 2.27 16.73 -10.92
C PRO A 67 1.52 16.37 -9.63
N HIS A 68 1.54 15.10 -9.21
CA HIS A 68 0.97 14.61 -7.97
C HIS A 68 2.01 13.71 -7.29
N ALA A 69 2.30 13.95 -6.00
CA ALA A 69 3.47 13.37 -5.34
C ALA A 69 3.27 11.97 -4.75
N ASP A 70 2.04 11.60 -4.36
CA ASP A 70 1.81 10.33 -3.66
C ASP A 70 1.40 9.19 -4.60
N PRO A 71 2.10 8.03 -4.60
CA PRO A 71 1.61 6.84 -5.29
C PRO A 71 0.33 6.31 -4.62
N PHE A 72 -0.74 6.13 -5.40
CA PHE A 72 -1.98 5.47 -4.97
C PHE A 72 -2.00 4.00 -5.38
N SER A 73 -1.53 3.71 -6.59
CA SER A 73 -1.48 2.37 -7.17
C SER A 73 -0.24 2.23 -8.03
N VAL A 74 0.52 1.15 -7.84
CA VAL A 74 1.71 0.84 -8.64
C VAL A 74 1.65 -0.65 -9.01
N SER A 75 1.62 -0.95 -10.30
CA SER A 75 1.66 -2.31 -10.86
C SER A 75 2.99 -2.50 -11.57
N ALA A 76 3.73 -3.56 -11.22
CA ALA A 76 5.12 -3.73 -11.62
C ALA A 76 5.39 -5.12 -12.20
N HIS A 77 6.00 -5.18 -13.39
CA HIS A 77 6.47 -6.39 -14.04
C HIS A 77 7.99 -6.48 -13.96
N TYR A 78 8.49 -7.59 -13.43
CA TYR A 78 9.92 -7.87 -13.23
C TYR A 78 10.38 -8.75 -14.39
N LEU A 79 11.25 -8.20 -15.25
CA LEU A 79 11.59 -8.77 -16.55
C LEU A 79 12.92 -9.54 -16.49
N THR A 80 13.93 -8.97 -15.83
CA THR A 80 15.22 -9.62 -15.58
C THR A 80 15.75 -9.22 -14.19
N ALA A 81 16.60 -10.07 -13.60
CA ALA A 81 17.26 -9.73 -12.34
C ALA A 81 18.24 -8.57 -12.53
N SER A 82 18.14 -7.55 -11.67
CA SER A 82 19.08 -6.44 -11.58
C SER A 82 20.20 -6.73 -10.58
N VAL A 83 21.37 -6.18 -10.87
CA VAL A 83 22.58 -6.27 -10.03
C VAL A 83 22.96 -4.88 -9.50
N PRO A 84 23.76 -4.76 -8.43
CA PRO A 84 24.30 -3.47 -7.99
C PRO A 84 25.09 -2.76 -9.09
N GLY A 85 25.14 -1.43 -9.04
CA GLY A 85 25.76 -0.59 -10.07
C GLY A 85 24.78 0.37 -10.75
N PRO A 86 25.25 1.14 -11.75
CA PRO A 86 24.45 2.19 -12.37
C PRO A 86 23.23 1.66 -13.13
N ALA A 87 22.20 2.48 -13.18
CA ALA A 87 20.95 2.23 -13.87
C ALA A 87 20.37 3.53 -14.46
N VAL A 88 19.61 3.40 -15.55
CA VAL A 88 18.86 4.51 -16.17
C VAL A 88 17.37 4.23 -16.02
N ILE A 89 16.62 5.21 -15.52
CA ILE A 89 15.17 5.16 -15.40
C ILE A 89 14.57 6.06 -16.46
N ARG A 90 13.66 5.52 -17.27
CA ARG A 90 12.87 6.30 -18.23
C ARG A 90 11.42 6.31 -17.78
N THR A 91 10.87 7.51 -17.61
CA THR A 91 9.49 7.76 -17.20
C THR A 91 8.69 8.30 -18.38
N GLN A 92 7.36 8.12 -18.35
CA GLN A 92 6.45 8.74 -19.31
C GLN A 92 5.11 9.05 -18.64
N THR A 93 4.69 10.32 -18.70
CA THR A 93 3.34 10.73 -18.33
C THR A 93 2.33 10.17 -19.34
N VAL A 94 1.46 9.26 -18.89
CA VAL A 94 0.38 8.67 -19.69
C VAL A 94 -0.87 9.57 -19.67
N ARG A 95 -1.13 10.22 -18.53
CA ARG A 95 -2.27 11.13 -18.35
C ARG A 95 -2.07 12.06 -17.17
N THR A 96 -2.35 13.35 -17.36
CA THR A 96 -2.55 14.30 -16.25
C THR A 96 -4.03 14.65 -16.11
N GLY A 97 -4.53 14.67 -14.87
CA GLY A 97 -5.85 15.16 -14.48
C GLY A 97 -5.74 16.17 -13.34
N ARG A 98 -6.88 16.59 -12.77
CA ARG A 98 -6.94 17.59 -11.69
C ARG A 98 -6.62 17.03 -10.29
N THR A 99 -6.79 15.73 -10.10
CA THR A 99 -6.70 15.07 -8.78
C THR A 99 -5.93 13.74 -8.83
N LEU A 100 -5.53 13.31 -10.04
CA LEU A 100 -4.79 12.09 -10.31
C LEU A 100 -3.95 12.31 -11.57
N SER A 101 -2.78 11.69 -11.63
CA SER A 101 -2.00 11.49 -12.85
C SER A 101 -1.54 10.04 -12.97
N THR A 102 -1.42 9.54 -14.19
CA THR A 102 -0.94 8.20 -14.49
C THR A 102 0.36 8.30 -15.30
N GLY A 103 1.37 7.53 -14.93
CA GLY A 103 2.65 7.43 -15.63
C GLY A 103 3.15 6.00 -15.68
N GLN A 104 4.00 5.69 -16.66
CA GLN A 104 4.82 4.47 -16.63
C GLN A 104 6.28 4.82 -16.35
N ALA A 105 7.05 3.87 -15.82
CA ALA A 105 8.50 3.97 -15.78
C ALA A 105 9.17 2.61 -15.98
N SER A 106 10.34 2.62 -16.61
CA SER A 106 11.16 1.45 -16.90
C SER A 106 12.59 1.68 -16.40
N LEU A 107 13.15 0.70 -15.71
CA LEU A 107 14.55 0.72 -15.27
C LEU A 107 15.40 -0.19 -16.17
N PHE A 108 16.50 0.36 -16.67
CA PHE A 108 17.47 -0.29 -17.54
C PHE A 108 18.84 -0.37 -16.86
N GLN A 109 19.57 -1.44 -17.15
CA GLN A 109 21.02 -1.52 -16.92
C GLN A 109 21.71 -1.98 -18.22
N TYR A 110 22.99 -1.72 -18.33
CA TYR A 110 23.78 -2.13 -19.50
C TYR A 110 24.40 -3.52 -19.30
N ALA A 111 24.49 -4.29 -20.37
CA ALA A 111 25.28 -5.52 -20.45
C ALA A 111 26.76 -5.21 -20.78
N GLU A 112 27.62 -6.23 -20.73
CA GLU A 112 29.06 -6.10 -21.06
C GLU A 112 29.31 -5.68 -22.52
N ASP A 113 28.38 -5.99 -23.44
CA ASP A 113 28.41 -5.56 -24.84
C ASP A 113 27.83 -4.15 -25.08
N GLY A 114 27.40 -3.47 -24.01
CA GLY A 114 26.76 -2.15 -24.07
C GLY A 114 25.28 -2.17 -24.44
N SER A 115 24.64 -3.33 -24.63
CA SER A 115 23.20 -3.42 -24.86
C SER A 115 22.38 -3.09 -23.60
N GLU A 116 21.19 -2.52 -23.79
CA GLU A 116 20.28 -2.18 -22.68
C GLU A 116 19.39 -3.37 -22.32
N ILE A 117 19.46 -3.80 -21.05
CA ILE A 117 18.56 -4.79 -20.47
C ILE A 117 17.54 -4.08 -19.58
N GLU A 118 16.26 -4.15 -19.95
CA GLU A 118 15.17 -3.73 -19.07
C GLU A 118 15.03 -4.71 -17.89
N ARG A 119 15.08 -4.19 -16.67
CA ARG A 119 15.01 -4.96 -15.43
C ARG A 119 13.57 -5.10 -14.94
N ILE A 120 12.85 -3.97 -14.94
CA ILE A 120 11.51 -3.84 -14.36
C ILE A 120 10.78 -2.69 -15.07
N ARG A 121 9.47 -2.88 -15.30
CA ARG A 121 8.55 -1.85 -15.80
C ARG A 121 7.39 -1.68 -14.84
N VAL A 122 6.99 -0.44 -14.59
CA VAL A 122 5.83 -0.10 -13.75
C VAL A 122 4.82 0.76 -14.50
N LEU A 123 3.54 0.56 -14.20
CA LEU A 123 2.46 1.49 -14.50
C LEU A 123 1.86 1.95 -13.17
N ALA A 124 1.74 3.26 -12.97
CA ALA A 124 1.35 3.82 -11.69
C ALA A 124 0.33 4.96 -11.83
N THR A 125 -0.50 5.12 -10.81
CA THR A 125 -1.39 6.28 -10.63
C THR A 125 -1.04 6.97 -9.32
N TYR A 126 -0.85 8.28 -9.41
CA TYR A 126 -0.45 9.20 -8.36
C TYR A 126 -1.58 10.18 -8.04
N GLY A 127 -1.58 10.71 -6.81
CA GLY A 127 -2.55 11.66 -6.29
C GLY A 127 -2.02 12.40 -5.06
N ASP A 128 -2.94 12.79 -4.17
CA ASP A 128 -2.67 13.41 -2.87
C ASP A 128 -3.36 12.55 -1.78
N LEU A 129 -2.58 11.91 -0.91
CA LEU A 129 -3.09 11.02 0.14
C LEU A 129 -3.76 11.77 1.30
N ASP A 130 -3.50 13.06 1.47
CA ASP A 130 -4.11 13.89 2.52
C ASP A 130 -5.42 14.55 2.05
N ALA A 131 -5.63 14.66 0.73
CA ALA A 131 -6.93 14.99 0.12
C ALA A 131 -7.95 13.83 0.12
N LEU A 132 -7.58 12.63 0.59
CA LEU A 132 -8.51 11.49 0.71
C LEU A 132 -9.50 11.67 1.88
N PRO A 133 -10.79 11.30 1.71
CA PRO A 133 -11.80 11.44 2.75
C PRO A 133 -11.63 10.40 3.88
N ASP A 134 -11.94 10.81 5.12
CA ASP A 134 -11.89 9.95 6.32
C ASP A 134 -12.92 8.80 6.36
N ASP A 135 -13.88 8.73 5.42
CA ASP A 135 -14.94 7.70 5.37
C ASP A 135 -14.41 6.37 4.80
N VAL A 136 -13.64 5.66 5.63
CA VAL A 136 -13.10 4.34 5.30
C VAL A 136 -14.16 3.25 5.49
N ARG A 137 -14.70 2.75 4.38
CA ARG A 137 -15.66 1.63 4.37
C ARG A 137 -14.94 0.34 3.98
N THR A 138 -14.59 -0.47 4.99
CA THR A 138 -13.91 -1.76 4.81
C THR A 138 -14.50 -2.83 5.74
N THR A 139 -14.46 -4.08 5.29
CA THR A 139 -14.70 -5.27 6.14
C THR A 139 -13.40 -5.88 6.67
N ALA A 140 -12.24 -5.45 6.16
CA ALA A 140 -10.95 -5.93 6.62
C ALA A 140 -10.64 -5.38 8.02
N LEU A 141 -10.31 -6.28 8.95
CA LEU A 141 -9.80 -5.97 10.27
C LEU A 141 -8.26 -6.10 10.29
N PRO A 142 -7.55 -5.44 11.22
CA PRO A 142 -6.18 -5.80 11.52
C PRO A 142 -6.06 -7.29 11.86
N PRO A 143 -5.00 -8.00 11.42
CA PRO A 143 -4.77 -9.37 11.83
C PRO A 143 -4.49 -9.43 13.34
N ALA A 144 -4.82 -10.55 13.97
CA ALA A 144 -4.34 -10.86 15.29
C ALA A 144 -2.85 -11.24 15.20
N MET A 145 -1.98 -10.31 15.58
CA MET A 145 -0.53 -10.44 15.63
C MET A 145 -0.03 -9.95 17.00
N PRO A 146 1.00 -10.55 17.62
CA PRO A 146 1.55 -10.06 18.87
C PRO A 146 2.10 -8.63 18.78
N ASP A 147 2.21 -7.94 19.92
CA ASP A 147 2.98 -6.70 20.02
C ASP A 147 4.43 -6.94 19.59
N ARG A 148 5.07 -5.92 18.97
CA ARG A 148 6.38 -6.05 18.28
C ARG A 148 7.48 -6.69 19.13
N ASP A 149 7.46 -6.47 20.44
CA ASP A 149 8.50 -6.98 21.35
C ASP A 149 8.31 -8.47 21.72
N HIS A 150 7.18 -9.07 21.32
CA HIS A 150 6.90 -10.50 21.33
C HIS A 150 7.04 -11.17 19.94
N CYS A 151 7.50 -10.42 18.94
CA CYS A 151 7.78 -10.89 17.59
C CYS A 151 9.29 -11.10 17.36
N LEU A 152 9.64 -12.00 16.44
CA LEU A 152 11.00 -12.52 16.25
C LEU A 152 11.74 -11.79 15.13
N GLY A 153 12.88 -11.19 15.43
CA GLY A 153 13.75 -10.46 14.50
C GLY A 153 15.21 -10.96 14.52
N PRO A 154 16.11 -10.35 13.74
CA PRO A 154 17.48 -10.84 13.53
C PRO A 154 18.34 -10.96 14.80
N SER A 155 18.00 -10.19 15.84
CA SER A 155 18.60 -10.26 17.19
C SER A 155 18.24 -11.52 17.97
N ASP A 156 17.09 -12.13 17.68
CA ASP A 156 16.45 -13.09 18.57
C ASP A 156 16.67 -14.54 18.11
N GLY A 157 17.67 -14.76 17.25
CA GLY A 157 17.94 -16.04 16.61
C GLY A 157 17.01 -16.36 15.42
N ALA A 158 16.17 -15.42 14.96
CA ALA A 158 15.37 -15.61 13.75
C ALA A 158 16.30 -15.90 12.55
N PRO A 159 16.09 -16.98 11.78
CA PRO A 159 17.05 -17.38 10.77
C PRO A 159 17.02 -16.44 9.57
N ARG A 160 18.20 -16.04 9.15
CA ARG A 160 18.42 -15.24 7.94
C ARG A 160 18.30 -16.14 6.73
N ILE A 161 17.78 -15.63 5.62
CA ILE A 161 17.85 -16.33 4.33
C ILE A 161 19.33 -16.34 3.92
N PRO A 162 19.94 -17.51 3.61
CA PRO A 162 21.35 -17.56 3.23
C PRO A 162 21.63 -16.62 2.04
N GLY A 163 22.60 -15.71 2.21
CA GLY A 163 22.92 -14.68 1.21
C GLY A 163 22.08 -13.40 1.25
N SER A 164 21.07 -13.26 2.11
CA SER A 164 20.27 -12.02 2.22
C SER A 164 20.80 -10.99 3.22
N SER A 165 22.05 -11.12 3.69
CA SER A 165 22.57 -10.34 4.82
C SER A 165 22.48 -8.82 4.60
N ALA A 166 22.88 -8.36 3.40
CA ALA A 166 22.90 -6.95 3.03
C ALA A 166 21.56 -6.24 3.32
N ILE A 167 20.45 -6.74 2.78
CA ILE A 167 19.14 -6.13 3.04
C ILE A 167 18.64 -6.38 4.47
N THR A 168 18.97 -7.50 5.11
CA THR A 168 18.53 -7.73 6.51
C THR A 168 19.19 -6.77 7.50
N ASP A 169 20.38 -6.26 7.18
CA ASP A 169 21.06 -5.26 8.01
C ASP A 169 20.49 -3.83 7.78
N ARG A 170 19.59 -3.67 6.79
CA ARG A 170 18.88 -2.41 6.46
C ARG A 170 17.42 -2.35 6.96
N LEU A 171 16.86 -3.45 7.45
CA LEU A 171 15.43 -3.58 7.78
C LEU A 171 15.20 -4.02 9.23
N ASP A 172 14.35 -3.28 9.96
CA ASP A 172 13.79 -3.72 11.25
C ASP A 172 12.56 -4.60 10.99
N ILE A 173 12.77 -5.90 10.83
CA ILE A 173 11.68 -6.88 10.68
C ILE A 173 11.53 -7.67 11.98
N LYS A 174 10.29 -7.73 12.48
CA LYS A 174 9.88 -8.56 13.62
C LYS A 174 8.68 -9.42 13.19
N LEU A 175 8.95 -10.70 12.90
CA LEU A 175 7.99 -11.68 12.37
C LEU A 175 7.08 -12.24 13.47
N ASP A 176 5.85 -12.60 13.08
CA ASP A 176 4.91 -13.29 13.96
C ASP A 176 5.40 -14.74 14.23
N PRO A 177 5.55 -15.17 15.50
CA PRO A 177 5.91 -16.55 15.84
C PRO A 177 5.01 -17.62 15.20
N ALA A 178 3.75 -17.28 14.88
CA ALA A 178 2.80 -18.18 14.23
C ALA A 178 3.00 -18.35 12.71
N THR A 179 3.89 -17.57 12.07
CA THR A 179 4.20 -17.64 10.62
C THR A 179 5.68 -17.91 10.33
N VAL A 180 6.42 -18.48 11.28
CA VAL A 180 7.84 -18.86 11.15
C VAL A 180 8.08 -20.34 11.43
N GLY A 181 7.18 -21.22 10.99
CA GLY A 181 7.41 -22.66 11.03
C GLY A 181 8.51 -23.10 10.06
N TRP A 182 8.53 -22.49 8.87
CA TRP A 182 9.56 -22.68 7.83
C TRP A 182 10.99 -22.54 8.35
N ALA A 183 11.17 -21.59 9.27
CA ALA A 183 12.44 -21.21 9.88
C ALA A 183 13.09 -22.35 10.69
N VAL A 184 12.29 -23.28 11.20
CA VAL A 184 12.73 -24.44 12.00
C VAL A 184 12.40 -25.78 11.33
N GLY A 185 12.11 -25.77 10.02
CA GLY A 185 11.76 -26.97 9.25
C GLY A 185 10.35 -27.53 9.50
N ALA A 186 9.47 -26.76 10.15
CA ALA A 186 8.09 -27.14 10.47
C ALA A 186 7.06 -26.13 9.93
N PRO A 187 7.04 -25.82 8.61
CA PRO A 187 6.12 -24.86 8.01
C PRO A 187 4.65 -25.24 8.22
N SER A 188 3.78 -24.25 8.41
CA SER A 188 2.37 -24.49 8.77
C SER A 188 1.50 -25.03 7.63
N GLY A 189 1.99 -25.00 6.39
CA GLY A 189 1.24 -25.36 5.18
C GLY A 189 0.22 -24.33 4.73
N LYS A 190 0.16 -23.15 5.39
CA LYS A 190 -0.86 -22.11 5.13
C LYS A 190 -0.45 -21.05 4.11
N GLY A 191 0.84 -20.89 3.85
CA GLY A 191 1.35 -19.84 2.95
C GLY A 191 1.10 -18.42 3.46
N GLU A 192 1.06 -18.23 4.78
CA GLU A 192 0.81 -16.96 5.45
C GLU A 192 2.13 -16.33 5.92
N MET A 193 2.25 -15.00 5.89
CA MET A 193 3.42 -14.29 6.43
C MET A 193 3.00 -12.97 7.09
N ARG A 194 3.31 -12.84 8.39
CA ARG A 194 2.97 -11.67 9.23
C ARG A 194 4.23 -11.09 9.87
N GLY A 195 4.28 -9.77 9.98
CA GLY A 195 5.32 -9.09 10.72
C GLY A 195 5.14 -7.58 10.84
N TRP A 196 5.89 -7.00 11.78
CA TRP A 196 6.15 -5.57 11.86
C TRP A 196 7.31 -5.20 10.94
N PHE A 197 7.25 -4.00 10.36
CA PHE A 197 8.28 -3.47 9.45
C PHE A 197 8.70 -2.05 9.87
N GLY A 198 10.01 -1.84 9.91
CA GLY A 198 10.67 -0.54 9.93
C GLY A 198 11.98 -0.57 9.13
N LEU A 199 12.63 0.59 9.02
CA LEU A 199 14.00 0.71 8.51
C LEU A 199 14.98 0.66 9.68
N ALA A 200 16.16 0.06 9.49
CA ALA A 200 17.12 -0.17 10.59
C ALA A 200 17.72 1.14 11.15
N ASP A 201 17.75 2.21 10.36
CA ASP A 201 18.12 3.56 10.79
C ASP A 201 16.99 4.28 11.58
N GLY A 202 15.83 3.62 11.71
CA GLY A 202 14.66 4.08 12.45
C GLY A 202 13.79 5.09 11.71
N ARG A 203 14.07 5.45 10.45
CA ARG A 203 13.31 6.45 9.67
C ARG A 203 11.79 6.17 9.73
N ASP A 204 10.99 7.23 9.92
CA ASP A 204 9.52 7.16 9.76
C ASP A 204 9.16 6.57 8.38
N ALA A 205 8.14 5.71 8.34
CA ALA A 205 7.55 5.27 7.08
C ALA A 205 6.82 6.43 6.37
N ASP A 206 6.84 6.39 5.04
CA ASP A 206 6.10 7.29 4.15
C ASP A 206 5.49 6.51 2.97
N ALA A 207 4.83 7.20 2.03
CA ALA A 207 4.22 6.55 0.88
C ALA A 207 5.26 5.82 0.00
N LEU A 208 6.50 6.30 -0.02
CA LEU A 208 7.59 5.71 -0.80
C LEU A 208 8.15 4.44 -0.13
N SER A 209 8.41 4.47 1.19
CA SER A 209 8.92 3.30 1.90
C SER A 209 7.92 2.13 1.90
N LEU A 210 6.62 2.40 1.80
CA LEU A 210 5.61 1.35 1.62
C LEU A 210 5.80 0.54 0.33
N LEU A 211 6.39 1.11 -0.73
CA LEU A 211 6.74 0.36 -1.95
C LEU A 211 7.93 -0.58 -1.76
N LEU A 212 8.80 -0.32 -0.79
CA LEU A 212 9.80 -1.27 -0.32
C LEU A 212 9.17 -2.33 0.61
N THR A 213 8.34 -1.90 1.56
CA THR A 213 7.68 -2.77 2.55
C THR A 213 7.02 -3.99 1.89
N VAL A 214 6.28 -3.82 0.79
CA VAL A 214 5.58 -4.90 0.07
C VAL A 214 6.47 -6.05 -0.47
N ASP A 215 7.79 -5.89 -0.51
CA ASP A 215 8.76 -6.94 -0.84
C ASP A 215 9.83 -7.14 0.26
N ALA A 216 9.49 -6.84 1.52
CA ALA A 216 10.41 -6.96 2.65
C ALA A 216 10.37 -8.34 3.35
N LEU A 217 9.21 -9.00 3.41
CA LEU A 217 9.08 -10.27 4.16
C LEU A 217 9.59 -11.50 3.36
N PRO A 218 10.01 -12.57 4.06
CA PRO A 218 10.31 -13.86 3.45
C PRO A 218 9.16 -14.37 2.56
N PRO A 219 9.46 -15.10 1.46
CA PRO A 219 8.43 -15.68 0.59
C PRO A 219 7.44 -16.56 1.36
N THR A 220 6.14 -16.31 1.17
CA THR A 220 5.05 -17.16 1.69
C THR A 220 5.15 -18.62 1.24
N SER A 221 5.85 -18.90 0.13
CA SER A 221 6.16 -20.25 -0.33
C SER A 221 6.98 -21.06 0.69
N PHE A 222 7.77 -20.40 1.54
CA PHE A 222 8.52 -21.08 2.61
C PHE A 222 7.57 -21.69 3.64
N GLU A 223 6.45 -21.02 3.97
CA GLU A 223 5.36 -21.56 4.79
C GLU A 223 4.49 -22.61 4.07
N LEU A 224 4.77 -22.91 2.80
CA LEU A 224 4.27 -24.08 2.06
C LEU A 224 5.33 -25.19 1.93
N GLY A 225 6.48 -25.05 2.59
CA GLY A 225 7.63 -25.96 2.44
C GLY A 225 8.41 -25.83 1.13
N LEU A 226 8.07 -24.86 0.29
CA LEU A 226 8.71 -24.62 -1.01
C LEU A 226 9.91 -23.67 -0.85
N THR A 227 11.04 -24.24 -0.42
CA THR A 227 12.33 -23.56 -0.32
C THR A 227 13.01 -23.42 -1.69
N GLY A 228 13.58 -22.25 -1.98
CA GLY A 228 14.35 -22.03 -3.21
C GLY A 228 14.23 -20.59 -3.73
N TRP A 229 14.83 -20.34 -4.91
CA TRP A 229 14.68 -19.07 -5.62
C TRP A 229 13.25 -18.92 -6.15
N THR A 230 12.58 -17.84 -5.75
CA THR A 230 11.16 -17.58 -6.08
C THR A 230 11.01 -16.13 -6.55
N PRO A 231 11.45 -15.80 -7.77
CA PRO A 231 11.47 -14.43 -8.26
C PRO A 231 10.04 -13.89 -8.42
N THR A 232 9.87 -12.60 -8.17
CA THR A 232 8.64 -11.89 -8.55
C THR A 232 8.51 -11.90 -10.08
N VAL A 233 7.29 -12.05 -10.59
CA VAL A 233 6.97 -11.85 -12.01
C VAL A 233 6.14 -10.57 -12.16
N GLU A 234 5.11 -10.43 -11.34
CA GLU A 234 4.30 -9.21 -11.21
C GLU A 234 4.00 -8.93 -9.73
N LEU A 235 3.92 -7.65 -9.35
CA LEU A 235 3.45 -7.18 -8.05
C LEU A 235 2.65 -5.88 -8.22
N THR A 236 1.41 -5.87 -7.72
CA THR A 236 0.57 -4.67 -7.64
C THR A 236 0.35 -4.25 -6.18
N THR A 237 0.61 -2.98 -5.91
CA THR A 237 0.46 -2.34 -4.60
C THR A 237 -0.58 -1.23 -4.65
N HIS A 238 -1.43 -1.15 -3.62
CA HIS A 238 -2.35 -0.04 -3.41
C HIS A 238 -2.09 0.64 -2.06
N ILE A 239 -1.63 1.89 -2.07
CA ILE A 239 -1.42 2.68 -0.85
C ILE A 239 -2.74 3.38 -0.52
N ARG A 240 -3.27 3.11 0.68
CA ARG A 240 -4.65 3.47 1.06
C ARG A 240 -4.75 4.73 1.92
N CYS A 241 -3.64 5.16 2.53
CA CYS A 241 -3.51 6.36 3.35
C CYS A 241 -2.02 6.65 3.58
N ARG A 242 -1.67 7.90 3.92
CA ARG A 242 -0.33 8.22 4.41
C ARG A 242 -0.10 7.52 5.77
N PRO A 243 1.04 6.84 6.00
CA PRO A 243 1.36 6.28 7.31
C PRO A 243 1.39 7.34 8.40
N ALA A 244 0.97 6.96 9.61
CA ALA A 244 1.14 7.80 10.78
C ALA A 244 2.61 7.81 11.18
N ARG A 245 3.20 9.00 11.35
CA ARG A 245 4.53 9.15 11.95
C ARG A 245 4.56 8.55 13.35
N ALA A 246 5.64 7.86 13.70
CA ALA A 246 5.84 7.25 15.01
C ALA A 246 6.16 8.33 16.06
N ARG A 247 5.14 9.11 16.45
CA ARG A 247 5.22 10.08 17.55
C ARG A 247 5.29 9.33 18.87
N CYS A 248 6.31 9.66 19.67
CA CYS A 248 6.53 9.13 21.02
C CYS A 248 5.22 9.11 21.82
N ALA A 249 4.92 7.99 22.47
CA ALA A 249 3.67 7.83 23.19
C ALA A 249 3.64 8.74 24.43
N SER A 250 2.81 9.79 24.39
CA SER A 250 2.41 10.46 25.61
C SER A 250 1.49 9.52 26.41
N PRO A 251 1.72 9.36 27.74
CA PRO A 251 0.86 8.53 28.56
C PRO A 251 -0.55 9.11 28.57
N SER A 252 -1.52 8.29 28.18
CA SER A 252 -2.94 8.69 28.26
C SER A 252 -3.36 8.72 29.73
N PRO A 253 -4.00 9.80 30.22
CA PRO A 253 -4.47 9.84 31.60
C PRO A 253 -5.55 8.76 31.81
N PRO A 254 -5.64 8.16 33.01
CA PRO A 254 -6.57 7.06 33.27
C PRO A 254 -8.02 7.52 33.10
N ALA A 255 -8.83 6.68 32.44
CA ALA A 255 -10.23 6.98 32.17
C ALA A 255 -11.06 6.93 33.45
N THR A 256 -11.39 8.10 34.01
CA THR A 256 -12.33 8.21 35.13
C THR A 256 -13.74 7.86 34.65
N SER A 257 -14.30 6.80 35.22
CA SER A 257 -15.67 6.38 34.93
C SER A 257 -16.67 7.39 35.49
N ARG A 258 -17.61 7.83 34.66
CA ARG A 258 -18.79 8.61 35.08
C ARG A 258 -20.04 8.02 34.47
N ALA A 259 -20.74 7.21 35.27
CA ALA A 259 -22.09 6.77 34.95
C ALA A 259 -23.05 7.97 34.98
N ALA A 260 -23.87 8.12 33.94
CA ALA A 260 -24.92 9.13 33.87
C ALA A 260 -26.22 8.47 33.43
N SER A 261 -27.12 8.21 34.39
CA SER A 261 -28.42 7.61 34.15
C SER A 261 -29.39 8.61 33.52
N TRP A 262 -29.95 8.29 32.35
CA TRP A 262 -30.97 9.12 31.71
C TRP A 262 -32.37 8.60 32.01
N ARG A 263 -33.17 9.40 32.72
CA ARG A 263 -34.61 9.15 33.00
C ARG A 263 -35.44 10.19 32.23
N ARG A 264 -36.53 9.76 31.59
CA ARG A 264 -37.35 10.59 30.68
C ARG A 264 -38.18 11.65 31.44
N THR A 265 -38.30 12.83 30.84
CA THR A 265 -39.44 13.76 31.03
C THR A 265 -39.96 14.25 29.67
N PRO A 266 -41.27 14.54 29.50
CA PRO A 266 -41.85 14.93 28.21
C PRO A 266 -41.91 16.46 28.01
N ARG A 267 -42.05 16.90 26.74
CA ARG A 267 -42.46 18.27 26.38
C ARG A 267 -44.00 18.39 26.32
N SER A 268 -44.52 19.58 26.61
CA SER A 268 -45.96 19.90 26.65
C SER A 268 -46.31 21.19 25.89
N GLY A 269 -47.31 21.13 25.00
CA GLY A 269 -48.03 22.29 24.43
C GLY A 269 -47.25 23.21 23.47
N THR A 270 -47.87 23.96 22.55
CA THR A 270 -49.27 23.92 22.05
C THR A 270 -49.31 24.55 20.65
N ALA A 271 -50.29 24.21 19.81
CA ALA A 271 -50.52 24.84 18.50
C ALA A 271 -51.51 26.03 18.59
N PRO A 272 -51.74 26.79 17.50
CA PRO A 272 -52.96 26.48 16.73
C PRO A 272 -52.96 26.76 15.20
N THR A 273 -53.87 26.04 14.52
CA THR A 273 -54.69 26.38 13.33
C THR A 273 -54.08 26.84 11.99
N ALA A 274 -54.52 26.13 10.94
CA ALA A 274 -54.20 26.29 9.52
C ALA A 274 -55.00 27.37 8.76
N SER A 275 -54.55 27.69 7.54
CA SER A 275 -55.40 28.09 6.41
C SER A 275 -54.72 27.79 5.05
N SER A 276 -55.52 27.56 4.00
CA SER A 276 -55.10 27.39 2.60
C SER A 276 -56.06 28.20 1.72
N PRO A 277 -55.64 28.71 0.53
CA PRO A 277 -56.13 28.08 -0.70
C PRO A 277 -55.27 28.25 -1.99
N SER A 278 -55.17 27.15 -2.76
CA SER A 278 -55.26 27.06 -4.24
C SER A 278 -54.29 27.81 -5.21
N PRO A 279 -54.25 27.43 -6.52
CA PRO A 279 -52.99 27.51 -7.30
C PRO A 279 -53.04 28.23 -8.67
N ALA A 280 -51.84 28.52 -9.21
CA ALA A 280 -51.55 28.84 -10.62
C ALA A 280 -50.11 28.33 -10.93
N SER A 281 -49.80 27.41 -11.86
CA SER A 281 -50.10 27.24 -13.30
C SER A 281 -48.97 27.74 -14.21
N TRP A 282 -48.33 26.83 -14.96
CA TRP A 282 -47.51 27.14 -16.13
C TRP A 282 -47.83 26.18 -17.28
N ARG A 283 -48.06 26.71 -18.49
CA ARG A 283 -48.44 25.94 -19.69
C ARG A 283 -47.29 25.91 -20.72
N ARG A 284 -47.19 24.80 -21.46
CA ARG A 284 -46.53 24.74 -22.78
C ARG A 284 -47.56 24.97 -23.90
N PRO A 285 -47.17 25.66 -24.97
CA PRO A 285 -47.29 25.14 -26.35
C PRO A 285 -46.08 25.53 -27.23
N ARG A 286 -45.89 25.14 -28.50
CA ARG A 286 -46.19 23.93 -29.30
C ARG A 286 -45.27 23.98 -30.55
N ALA A 287 -44.97 22.84 -31.19
CA ALA A 287 -44.42 22.79 -32.56
C ALA A 287 -45.55 22.64 -33.61
N PRO A 288 -45.29 22.78 -34.92
CA PRO A 288 -44.84 21.64 -35.76
C PRO A 288 -43.80 22.10 -36.84
N SER A 289 -43.57 21.55 -38.05
CA SER A 289 -44.10 20.40 -38.82
C SER A 289 -43.16 19.91 -39.94
N ARG A 290 -43.00 18.57 -40.09
CA ARG A 290 -42.70 17.80 -41.33
C ARG A 290 -41.31 18.02 -42.00
N ARG A 291 -40.76 17.04 -42.77
CA ARG A 291 -41.20 15.69 -43.22
C ARG A 291 -40.04 14.68 -42.94
N THR A 292 -39.70 13.55 -43.60
CA THR A 292 -40.15 12.86 -44.83
C THR A 292 -40.32 11.33 -44.61
N ARG A 293 -39.28 10.52 -44.88
CA ARG A 293 -39.17 9.03 -44.97
C ARG A 293 -37.69 8.72 -45.37
N THR A 294 -37.10 7.52 -45.27
CA THR A 294 -37.58 6.17 -45.65
C THR A 294 -36.98 5.00 -44.82
N THR A 295 -37.81 3.95 -44.65
CA THR A 295 -37.49 2.50 -44.53
C THR A 295 -36.67 1.92 -43.36
N SER A 296 -36.97 0.64 -43.07
CA SER A 296 -36.42 -0.25 -42.02
C SER A 296 -36.28 -1.66 -42.65
N PRO A 297 -35.63 -2.67 -42.01
CA PRO A 297 -36.28 -3.45 -40.93
C PRO A 297 -35.36 -3.81 -39.73
N ALA A 298 -35.96 -4.46 -38.73
CA ALA A 298 -35.34 -5.03 -37.51
C ALA A 298 -35.38 -6.59 -37.59
N PRO A 299 -35.34 -7.45 -36.53
CA PRO A 299 -35.36 -7.26 -35.06
C PRO A 299 -34.17 -8.00 -34.35
N VAL A 300 -34.10 -8.26 -33.03
CA VAL A 300 -34.92 -9.13 -32.15
C VAL A 300 -34.94 -8.58 -30.69
N ARG A 301 -35.98 -8.91 -29.92
CA ARG A 301 -36.21 -8.50 -28.51
C ARG A 301 -35.59 -9.46 -27.48
N ALA A 302 -35.26 -8.95 -26.31
CA ALA A 302 -35.56 -9.62 -25.03
C ALA A 302 -36.01 -8.61 -23.96
N GLN A 303 -37.06 -8.98 -23.22
CA GLN A 303 -37.62 -8.35 -22.02
C GLN A 303 -37.66 -9.46 -20.95
N SER A 304 -37.79 -9.26 -19.64
CA SER A 304 -37.59 -8.16 -18.68
C SER A 304 -37.95 -8.71 -17.29
N ARG A 305 -37.51 -8.07 -16.18
CA ARG A 305 -38.36 -7.70 -15.02
C ARG A 305 -37.53 -7.13 -13.87
N ALA A 306 -38.21 -6.32 -13.04
CA ALA A 306 -37.71 -5.86 -11.76
C ALA A 306 -38.43 -6.58 -10.62
N GLY A 307 -37.77 -6.67 -9.46
CA GLY A 307 -38.39 -7.05 -8.19
C GLY A 307 -37.89 -6.12 -7.09
N ALA A 308 -38.80 -5.44 -6.39
CA ALA A 308 -38.46 -4.57 -5.27
C ALA A 308 -38.78 -5.29 -3.96
N SER A 309 -37.89 -5.16 -2.96
CA SER A 309 -38.11 -5.63 -1.60
C SER A 309 -37.49 -4.63 -0.62
N SER A 310 -38.29 -4.17 0.34
CA SER A 310 -37.87 -3.25 1.38
C SER A 310 -37.54 -4.01 2.66
N SER A 311 -36.40 -3.71 3.29
CA SER A 311 -36.14 -4.09 4.67
C SER A 311 -35.39 -2.96 5.39
N GLN A 312 -35.83 -2.68 6.62
CA GLN A 312 -35.22 -1.67 7.49
C GLN A 312 -34.04 -2.30 8.23
N TRP A 313 -32.93 -1.57 8.35
CA TRP A 313 -31.82 -1.96 9.23
C TRP A 313 -31.41 -0.78 10.11
N ALA A 314 -31.29 -1.06 11.41
CA ALA A 314 -30.95 -0.06 12.42
C ALA A 314 -29.48 0.36 12.32
N ARG A 315 -29.19 1.63 12.58
CA ARG A 315 -27.81 2.16 12.66
C ARG A 315 -27.21 1.91 14.04
N PRO A 316 -26.11 1.15 14.18
CA PRO A 316 -25.22 1.32 15.31
C PRO A 316 -24.39 2.59 15.12
N MET A 317 -24.46 3.53 16.08
CA MET A 317 -23.44 4.58 16.18
C MET A 317 -22.20 3.98 16.83
N VAL A 318 -21.10 3.87 16.08
CA VAL A 318 -19.78 3.54 16.63
C VAL A 318 -18.88 4.75 16.49
N THR A 319 -18.83 5.57 17.54
CA THR A 319 -17.87 6.68 17.66
C THR A 319 -16.54 6.15 18.20
N SER A 320 -15.63 5.74 17.31
CA SER A 320 -14.24 5.46 17.68
C SER A 320 -13.28 6.33 16.87
N ARG A 321 -12.43 7.10 17.57
CA ARG A 321 -11.27 7.76 16.96
C ARG A 321 -10.17 6.71 16.80
N SER A 322 -10.21 5.93 15.72
CA SER A 322 -9.13 5.00 15.39
C SER A 322 -7.84 5.78 15.14
N ARG A 323 -6.72 5.27 15.66
CA ARG A 323 -5.39 5.72 15.23
C ARG A 323 -5.20 5.22 13.80
N ARG A 324 -4.89 6.11 12.84
CA ARG A 324 -4.59 5.69 11.46
C ARG A 324 -3.40 4.72 11.49
N ARG A 325 -3.64 3.46 11.14
CA ARG A 325 -2.64 2.40 10.92
C ARG A 325 -2.79 1.93 9.48
N VAL A 326 -1.68 1.70 8.77
CA VAL A 326 -1.72 1.30 7.36
C VAL A 326 -2.03 -0.18 7.25
N CYS A 327 -3.11 -0.52 6.56
CA CYS A 327 -3.29 -1.85 5.98
C CYS A 327 -2.83 -1.79 4.52
N LEU A 328 -1.74 -2.47 4.21
CA LEU A 328 -1.32 -2.73 2.82
C LEU A 328 -2.14 -3.89 2.26
N THR A 329 -2.37 -3.86 0.95
CA THR A 329 -2.92 -5.01 0.21
C THR A 329 -2.15 -5.14 -1.09
N THR A 330 -1.66 -6.35 -1.35
CA THR A 330 -0.75 -6.67 -2.45
C THR A 330 -1.23 -7.92 -3.17
N SER A 331 -1.33 -7.87 -4.49
CA SER A 331 -1.30 -9.09 -5.32
C SER A 331 0.12 -9.29 -5.82
N ARG A 332 0.61 -10.53 -5.81
CA ARG A 332 1.97 -10.85 -6.24
C ARG A 332 2.04 -12.22 -6.87
N SER A 333 2.58 -12.29 -8.08
CA SER A 333 2.90 -13.55 -8.76
C SER A 333 4.40 -13.87 -8.68
N ARG A 334 4.71 -15.15 -8.60
CA ARG A 334 6.08 -15.71 -8.62
C ARG A 334 6.10 -16.95 -9.51
N SER A 335 7.28 -17.29 -10.04
CA SER A 335 7.48 -18.55 -10.78
C SER A 335 8.16 -19.62 -9.91
N GLY A 336 7.86 -20.89 -10.19
CA GLY A 336 8.36 -22.06 -9.48
C GLY A 336 7.66 -23.37 -9.92
N PRO A 337 8.16 -24.54 -9.50
CA PRO A 337 7.68 -25.85 -9.98
C PRO A 337 6.27 -26.27 -9.51
N ALA A 338 5.60 -25.44 -8.72
CA ALA A 338 4.19 -25.58 -8.36
C ALA A 338 3.45 -24.26 -8.68
N SER A 339 3.12 -24.05 -9.95
CA SER A 339 2.49 -22.82 -10.44
C SER A 339 0.98 -22.77 -10.14
N SER A 340 0.62 -22.72 -8.86
CA SER A 340 -0.68 -22.24 -8.44
C SER A 340 -0.62 -20.71 -8.24
N SER A 341 -1.67 -20.01 -8.65
CA SER A 341 -1.86 -18.60 -8.34
C SER A 341 -2.28 -18.46 -6.87
N ALA A 342 -1.30 -18.49 -5.97
CA ALA A 342 -1.52 -18.32 -4.54
C ALA A 342 -1.73 -16.84 -4.20
N ASP A 343 -2.93 -16.49 -3.72
CA ASP A 343 -3.22 -15.18 -3.11
C ASP A 343 -2.45 -15.05 -1.78
N ALA A 344 -1.19 -14.64 -1.89
CA ALA A 344 -0.28 -14.48 -0.76
C ALA A 344 -0.70 -13.29 0.12
N VAL A 345 -1.41 -13.57 1.21
CA VAL A 345 -1.81 -12.57 2.22
C VAL A 345 -0.60 -12.15 3.06
N ILE A 346 0.29 -11.38 2.45
CA ILE A 346 1.38 -10.67 3.14
C ILE A 346 0.74 -9.52 3.91
N THR A 347 0.77 -9.57 5.24
CA THR A 347 0.24 -8.47 6.07
C THR A 347 1.34 -7.86 6.93
N MET A 348 1.66 -6.59 6.65
CA MET A 348 2.66 -5.81 7.37
C MET A 348 2.05 -4.60 8.06
N TRP A 349 2.60 -4.28 9.23
CA TRP A 349 2.24 -3.12 10.02
C TRP A 349 3.48 -2.29 10.30
N SER A 350 3.47 -1.03 9.86
CA SER A 350 4.42 -0.01 10.33
C SER A 350 4.00 0.45 11.73
N THR A 351 4.99 0.79 12.55
CA THR A 351 4.88 1.17 13.97
C THR A 351 4.30 2.57 14.21
#